data_AF-A0A5N6D4B1-F1
#
_entry.id   AF-A0A5N6D4B1-F1
#
_cell.length_a   1.000
_cell.length_b   1.000
_cell.length_c   1.000
_cell.angle_alpha   90.00
_cell.angle_beta   90.00
_cell.angle_gamma   90.00
#
_symmetry.space_group_name_H-M   'P 1'
#
loop_
_entity.id
_entity.type
_entity.pdbx_description
1 polymer ?
#
loop_
_entity_poly.entity_id
_entity_poly.type
_entity_poly.pdbx_seq_one_letter_code
_entity_poly.pdbx_strand_id
1 'polypeptide(L)'
;MVAPALDSMALDLKVESETEQYLMMSIFLLAYALGPFVIAPLSELYGRVVVLQSANMFYPVFNIVCGFATSPAQMLAFRFLSGFGGSAPQAIGGGVLSDCWRREERGAATALYSLMPFLGPAIFWIVSIADAVVQVLAFCFLNETYAPAILAKKRRKLQKETGNNQLHTEYDTPERSVSQELRMNLIRPFRMLFRQPAIQALALYRGYQVPLPALTFCRQWPLAASHILTV
;
A
#
# COMPACT_ATOMS: atom_id res chain seq x y z
N MET A 1 6.68 -11.69 0.25
CA MET A 1 8.14 -11.53 0.11
C MET A 1 8.66 -12.67 -0.74
N VAL A 2 9.64 -12.41 -1.62
CA VAL A 2 10.17 -13.40 -2.57
C VAL A 2 11.57 -13.89 -2.17
N ALA A 3 12.02 -13.46 -0.98
CA ALA A 3 13.26 -13.86 -0.32
C ALA A 3 13.62 -15.35 -0.46
N PRO A 4 12.71 -16.31 -0.22
CA PRO A 4 13.07 -17.73 -0.28
C PRO A 4 13.10 -18.33 -1.70
N ALA A 5 12.61 -17.60 -2.71
CA ALA A 5 12.52 -18.08 -4.09
C ALA A 5 13.52 -17.39 -5.04
N LEU A 6 14.37 -16.49 -4.53
CA LEU A 6 15.34 -15.75 -5.35
C LEU A 6 16.30 -16.66 -6.10
N ASP A 7 16.87 -17.65 -5.41
CA ASP A 7 17.85 -18.55 -6.01
C ASP A 7 17.23 -19.35 -7.16
N SER A 8 16.00 -19.86 -6.95
CA SER A 8 15.22 -20.55 -7.97
C SER A 8 14.88 -19.64 -9.15
N MET A 9 14.46 -18.39 -8.88
CA MET A 9 14.13 -17.41 -9.92
C MET A 9 15.36 -16.99 -10.74
N ALA A 10 16.52 -16.88 -10.10
CA ALA A 10 17.77 -16.55 -10.78
C ALA A 10 18.20 -17.65 -11.75
N LEU A 11 18.02 -18.92 -11.34
CA LEU A 11 18.25 -20.08 -12.20
C LEU A 11 17.28 -20.11 -13.40
N ASP A 12 15.99 -19.88 -13.16
CA ASP A 12 14.97 -19.91 -14.22
C ASP A 12 15.14 -18.77 -15.24
N LEU A 13 15.53 -17.57 -14.79
CA LEU A 13 15.74 -16.40 -15.64
C LEU A 13 17.16 -16.28 -16.21
N LYS A 14 18.04 -17.26 -15.92
CA LYS A 14 19.46 -17.28 -16.32
C LYS A 14 20.22 -16.02 -15.91
N VAL A 15 19.96 -15.55 -14.69
CA VAL A 15 20.60 -14.37 -14.12
C VAL A 15 21.88 -14.78 -13.41
N GLU A 16 23.03 -14.49 -14.00
CA GLU A 16 24.34 -14.85 -13.45
C GLU A 16 24.90 -13.81 -12.47
N SER A 17 24.34 -12.59 -12.44
CA SER A 17 24.82 -11.49 -11.60
C SER A 17 24.03 -11.38 -10.29
N GLU A 18 24.72 -11.43 -9.15
CA GLU A 18 24.13 -11.11 -7.84
C GLU A 18 23.47 -9.71 -7.82
N THR A 19 24.03 -8.76 -8.57
CA THR A 19 23.50 -7.39 -8.68
C THR A 19 22.07 -7.37 -9.21
N GLU A 20 21.76 -8.21 -10.20
CA GLU A 20 20.40 -8.28 -10.77
C GLU A 20 19.41 -8.92 -9.79
N GLN A 21 19.84 -9.90 -9.00
CA GLN A 21 19.00 -10.51 -7.96
C GLN A 21 18.63 -9.51 -6.86
N TYR A 22 19.61 -8.75 -6.35
CA TYR A 22 19.35 -7.69 -5.39
C TYR A 22 18.50 -6.56 -5.97
N LEU A 23 18.65 -6.27 -7.27
CA LEU A 23 17.82 -5.29 -7.97
C LEU A 23 16.35 -5.73 -8.02
N MET A 24 16.06 -7.02 -8.27
CA MET A 24 14.68 -7.54 -8.28
C MET A 24 13.97 -7.43 -6.93
N MET A 25 14.71 -7.48 -5.83
CA MET A 25 14.15 -7.29 -4.48
C MET A 25 14.00 -5.81 -4.12
N SER A 26 15.02 -5.00 -4.42
CA SER A 26 15.03 -3.59 -4.06
C SER A 26 14.07 -2.76 -4.91
N ILE A 27 13.82 -3.12 -6.19
CA ILE A 27 12.91 -2.37 -7.06
C ILE A 27 11.46 -2.40 -6.57
N PHE A 28 11.04 -3.50 -5.94
CA PHE A 28 9.73 -3.60 -5.29
C PHE A 28 9.65 -2.64 -4.11
N LEU A 29 10.68 -2.59 -3.27
CA LEU A 29 10.74 -1.68 -2.11
C LEU A 29 10.80 -0.22 -2.54
N LEU A 30 11.50 0.08 -3.64
CA LEU A 30 11.55 1.42 -4.24
C LEU A 30 10.15 1.87 -4.69
N ALA A 31 9.44 1.03 -5.45
CA ALA A 31 8.07 1.32 -5.86
C ALA A 31 7.14 1.47 -4.65
N TYR A 32 7.32 0.63 -3.64
CA TYR A 32 6.56 0.67 -2.40
C TYR A 32 6.81 1.95 -1.59
N ALA A 33 8.03 2.49 -1.62
CA ALA A 33 8.38 3.77 -1.01
C ALA A 33 7.88 4.98 -1.80
N LEU A 34 7.84 4.89 -3.13
CA LEU A 34 7.40 5.98 -4.01
C LEU A 34 5.88 6.04 -4.18
N GLY A 35 5.19 4.91 -4.12
CA GLY A 35 3.74 4.78 -4.32
C GLY A 35 2.89 5.69 -3.43
N PRO A 36 3.16 5.81 -2.12
CA PRO A 36 2.39 6.66 -1.21
C PRO A 36 2.35 8.13 -1.64
N PHE A 37 3.38 8.65 -2.32
CA PHE A 37 3.37 10.03 -2.78
C PHE A 37 2.26 10.30 -3.79
N VAL A 38 1.88 9.33 -4.61
CA VAL A 38 0.81 9.48 -5.60
C VAL A 38 -0.52 8.97 -5.04
N ILE A 39 -0.50 7.83 -4.36
CA ILE A 39 -1.70 7.13 -3.91
C ILE A 39 -2.38 7.86 -2.74
N ALA A 40 -1.61 8.42 -1.80
CA ALA A 40 -2.18 9.16 -0.67
C ALA A 40 -2.99 10.39 -1.12
N PRO A 41 -2.48 11.34 -1.93
CA PRO A 41 -3.28 12.48 -2.37
C PRO A 41 -4.44 12.06 -3.27
N LEU A 42 -4.27 11.00 -4.07
CA LEU A 42 -5.35 10.48 -4.90
C LEU A 42 -6.52 9.98 -4.04
N SER A 43 -6.23 9.35 -2.90
CA SER A 43 -7.24 8.86 -1.95
C SER A 43 -8.03 9.99 -1.28
N GLU A 44 -7.45 11.19 -1.17
CA GLU A 44 -8.15 12.37 -0.64
C GLU A 44 -9.06 13.06 -1.68
N LEU A 45 -8.75 12.90 -2.96
CA LEU A 45 -9.54 13.50 -4.05
C LEU A 45 -10.71 12.62 -4.49
N TYR A 46 -10.46 11.31 -4.65
CA TYR A 46 -11.42 10.37 -5.24
C TYR A 46 -12.14 9.51 -4.20
N GLY A 47 -11.74 9.56 -2.93
CA GLY A 47 -12.24 8.71 -1.86
C GLY A 47 -11.23 7.62 -1.48
N ARG A 48 -11.21 7.29 -0.18
CA ARG A 48 -10.19 6.39 0.39
C ARG A 48 -10.43 4.95 -0.03
N VAL A 49 -11.70 4.54 -0.07
CA VAL A 49 -12.07 3.17 -0.40
C VAL A 49 -11.84 2.85 -1.88
N VAL A 50 -12.22 3.74 -2.79
CA VAL A 50 -12.04 3.49 -4.23
C VAL A 50 -10.56 3.33 -4.60
N VAL A 51 -9.70 4.20 -4.07
CA VAL A 51 -8.25 4.14 -4.34
C VAL A 51 -7.62 2.92 -3.66
N LEU A 52 -8.03 2.59 -2.43
CA LEU A 52 -7.54 1.39 -1.75
C LEU A 52 -7.93 0.11 -2.49
N GLN A 53 -9.19 -0.01 -2.94
CA GLN A 53 -9.68 -1.19 -3.65
C GLN A 53 -9.03 -1.37 -5.02
N SER A 54 -8.87 -0.29 -5.77
CA SER A 54 -8.21 -0.35 -7.08
C SER A 54 -6.74 -0.79 -6.95
N ALA A 55 -6.03 -0.29 -5.94
CA ALA A 55 -4.66 -0.70 -5.69
C ALA A 55 -4.53 -2.13 -5.15
N ASN A 56 -5.46 -2.56 -4.29
CA ASN A 56 -5.54 -3.94 -3.82
C ASN A 56 -5.89 -4.94 -4.94
N MET A 57 -6.55 -4.50 -6.02
CA MET A 57 -6.71 -5.30 -7.24
C MET A 57 -5.48 -5.26 -8.13
N PHE A 58 -4.82 -4.11 -8.22
CA PHE A 58 -3.61 -3.93 -9.01
C PHE A 58 -2.48 -4.84 -8.53
N TYR A 59 -2.25 -4.90 -7.21
CA TYR A 59 -1.20 -5.74 -6.61
C TYR A 59 -1.24 -7.22 -7.05
N PRO A 60 -2.31 -7.99 -6.80
CA PRO A 60 -2.37 -9.41 -7.12
C PRO A 60 -2.31 -9.66 -8.63
N VAL A 61 -2.91 -8.80 -9.45
CA VAL A 61 -2.83 -8.91 -10.92
C VAL A 61 -1.37 -8.85 -11.38
N PHE A 62 -0.63 -7.82 -10.99
CA PHE A 62 0.78 -7.70 -11.39
C PHE A 62 1.68 -8.73 -10.71
N ASN A 63 1.31 -9.20 -9.51
CA ASN A 63 2.03 -10.28 -8.84
C ASN A 63 1.83 -11.63 -9.55
N ILE A 64 0.65 -11.92 -10.09
CA ILE A 64 0.40 -13.10 -10.94
C ILE A 64 1.15 -12.97 -12.27
N VAL A 65 1.12 -11.79 -12.89
CA VAL A 65 1.85 -11.51 -14.15
C VAL A 65 3.37 -11.68 -13.98
N CYS A 66 3.93 -11.41 -12.79
CA CYS A 66 5.33 -11.74 -12.50
C CYS A 66 5.64 -13.24 -12.69
N GLY A 67 4.69 -14.13 -12.41
CA GLY A 67 4.87 -15.59 -12.58
C GLY A 67 4.98 -16.03 -14.04
N PHE A 68 4.54 -15.19 -14.99
CA PHE A 68 4.64 -15.45 -16.43
C PHE A 68 5.81 -14.71 -17.09
N ALA A 69 6.65 -14.02 -16.32
CA ALA A 69 7.77 -13.27 -16.87
C ALA A 69 8.86 -14.20 -17.39
N THR A 70 9.26 -14.01 -18.65
CA THR A 70 10.31 -14.83 -19.30
C THR A 70 11.65 -14.11 -19.41
N SER A 71 11.72 -12.82 -19.01
CA SER A 71 12.97 -12.05 -19.03
C SER A 71 13.20 -11.26 -17.72
N PRO A 72 14.47 -11.00 -17.36
CA PRO A 72 14.80 -10.21 -16.17
C PRO A 72 14.20 -8.80 -16.20
N ALA A 73 14.19 -8.16 -17.37
CA ALA A 73 13.61 -6.83 -17.55
C ALA A 73 12.07 -6.82 -17.32
N GLN A 74 11.36 -7.85 -17.80
CA GLN A 74 9.93 -8.01 -17.53
C GLN A 74 9.67 -8.26 -16.05
N MET A 75 10.48 -9.10 -15.41
CA MET A 75 10.39 -9.36 -13.97
C MET A 75 10.57 -8.07 -13.17
N LEU A 76 11.55 -7.24 -13.51
CA LEU A 76 11.79 -5.94 -12.88
C LEU A 76 10.61 -4.99 -13.05
N ALA A 77 10.05 -4.88 -14.26
CA ALA A 77 8.91 -4.02 -14.54
C ALA A 77 7.66 -4.46 -13.77
N PHE A 78 7.31 -5.74 -13.80
CA PHE A 78 6.14 -6.26 -13.08
C PHE A 78 6.33 -6.19 -11.56
N ARG A 79 7.56 -6.39 -11.06
CA ARG A 79 7.89 -6.18 -9.64
C ARG A 79 7.69 -4.73 -9.22
N PHE A 80 8.14 -3.78 -10.01
CA PHE A 80 7.90 -2.36 -9.75
C PHE A 80 6.40 -2.05 -9.69
N LEU A 81 5.62 -2.53 -10.65
CA LEU A 81 4.17 -2.29 -10.68
C LEU A 81 3.47 -2.96 -9.49
N SER A 82 3.79 -4.21 -9.16
CA SER A 82 3.25 -4.86 -7.97
C SER A 82 3.60 -4.09 -6.69
N GLY A 83 4.85 -3.61 -6.53
CA GLY A 83 5.26 -2.80 -5.38
C GLY A 83 4.49 -1.50 -5.24
N PHE A 84 4.18 -0.85 -6.37
CA PHE A 84 3.38 0.36 -6.40
C PHE A 84 1.95 0.12 -5.86
N GLY A 85 1.27 -0.92 -6.36
CA GLY A 85 -0.06 -1.31 -5.88
C GLY A 85 -0.06 -1.75 -4.41
N GLY A 86 0.96 -2.50 -3.98
CA GLY A 86 1.10 -2.99 -2.61
C GLY A 86 1.29 -1.88 -1.57
N SER A 87 1.70 -0.67 -1.99
CA SER A 87 1.90 0.46 -1.07
C SER A 87 0.61 1.12 -0.57
N ALA A 88 -0.52 0.89 -1.25
CA ALA A 88 -1.77 1.58 -0.94
C ALA A 88 -2.34 1.29 0.46
N PRO A 89 -2.40 0.03 0.94
CA PRO A 89 -2.80 -0.25 2.32
C PRO A 89 -1.92 0.45 3.36
N GLN A 90 -0.62 0.61 3.08
CA GLN A 90 0.25 1.32 4.00
C GLN A 90 -0.02 2.82 4.01
N ALA A 91 -0.22 3.42 2.84
CA ALA A 91 -0.46 4.85 2.70
C ALA A 91 -1.85 5.27 3.22
N ILE A 92 -2.87 4.47 2.91
CA ILE A 92 -4.29 4.81 3.14
C ILE A 92 -4.82 4.17 4.43
N GLY A 93 -4.29 3.01 4.84
CA GLY A 93 -4.83 2.22 5.95
C GLY A 93 -4.90 2.99 7.27
N GLY A 94 -3.83 3.71 7.63
CA GLY A 94 -3.83 4.56 8.82
C GLY A 94 -4.88 5.67 8.75
N GLY A 95 -5.13 6.22 7.57
CA GLY A 95 -6.20 7.16 7.31
C GLY A 95 -7.58 6.55 7.56
N VAL A 96 -7.85 5.39 6.94
CA VAL A 96 -9.14 4.68 7.10
C VAL A 96 -9.40 4.33 8.57
N LEU A 97 -8.39 3.82 9.29
CA LEU A 97 -8.51 3.55 10.72
C LEU A 97 -8.84 4.83 11.51
N SER A 98 -8.23 5.95 11.14
CA SER A 98 -8.49 7.23 11.81
C SER A 98 -9.90 7.78 11.55
N ASP A 99 -10.49 7.46 10.39
CA ASP A 99 -11.85 7.89 10.04
C ASP A 99 -12.91 7.03 10.74
N CYS A 100 -12.62 5.74 10.97
CA CYS A 100 -13.58 4.78 11.54
C CYS A 100 -13.52 4.68 13.08
N TRP A 101 -12.35 4.86 13.70
CA TRP A 101 -12.19 4.71 15.15
C TRP A 101 -12.09 6.05 15.90
N ARG A 102 -12.65 6.06 17.12
CA ARG A 102 -12.54 7.19 18.07
C ARG A 102 -11.11 7.34 18.59
N ARG A 103 -10.75 8.55 19.03
CA ARG A 103 -9.36 8.91 19.38
C ARG A 103 -8.74 7.97 20.41
N GLU A 104 -9.55 7.47 21.33
CA GLU A 104 -9.16 6.59 22.44
C GLU A 104 -8.85 5.15 21.97
N GLU A 105 -9.54 4.67 20.93
CA GLU A 105 -9.44 3.30 20.43
C GLU A 105 -8.46 3.14 19.25
N ARG A 106 -8.06 4.27 18.63
CA ARG A 106 -7.14 4.29 17.47
C ARG A 106 -5.82 3.58 17.73
N GLY A 107 -5.29 3.67 18.95
CA GLY A 107 -4.06 2.99 19.34
C GLY A 107 -4.17 1.47 19.22
N ALA A 108 -5.26 0.90 19.75
CA ALA A 108 -5.53 -0.53 19.71
C ALA A 108 -5.76 -1.02 18.27
N ALA A 109 -6.55 -0.28 17.49
CA ALA A 109 -6.80 -0.60 16.08
C ALA A 109 -5.49 -0.58 15.26
N THR A 110 -4.64 0.42 15.47
CA THR A 110 -3.34 0.53 14.78
C THR A 110 -2.37 -0.58 15.19
N ALA A 111 -2.37 -0.97 16.47
CA ALA A 111 -1.58 -2.09 16.96
C ALA A 111 -2.00 -3.41 16.31
N LEU A 112 -3.32 -3.68 16.25
CA LEU A 112 -3.85 -4.86 15.58
C LEU A 112 -3.51 -4.87 14.08
N TYR A 113 -3.67 -3.73 13.41
CA TYR A 113 -3.29 -3.58 12.00
C TYR A 113 -1.78 -3.84 11.77
N SER A 114 -0.93 -3.41 12.70
CA SER A 114 0.51 -3.61 12.62
C SER A 114 0.94 -5.06 12.89
N LEU A 115 0.10 -5.87 13.52
CA LEU A 115 0.36 -7.29 13.79
C LEU A 115 0.07 -8.19 12.58
N MET A 116 -0.85 -7.77 11.70
CA MET A 116 -1.28 -8.58 10.55
C MET A 116 -0.13 -9.07 9.64
N PRO A 117 0.90 -8.26 9.31
CA PRO A 117 2.02 -8.73 8.47
C PRO A 117 2.84 -9.86 9.08
N PHE A 118 2.88 -9.98 10.41
CA PHE A 118 3.66 -11.01 11.10
C PHE A 118 3.01 -12.40 11.04
N LEU A 119 1.69 -12.48 10.84
CA LEU A 119 0.97 -13.74 10.64
C LEU A 119 1.14 -14.29 9.22
N GLY A 120 1.57 -13.46 8.26
CA GLY A 120 1.70 -13.79 6.85
C GLY A 120 2.66 -14.96 6.53
N PRO A 121 3.92 -14.93 7.00
CA PRO A 121 4.94 -15.91 6.63
C PRO A 121 4.69 -17.33 7.16
N ALA A 122 3.93 -17.47 8.26
CA ALA A 122 3.70 -18.76 8.90
C ALA A 122 2.78 -19.68 8.08
N ILE A 123 1.87 -19.11 7.27
CA ILE A 123 0.88 -19.88 6.52
C ILE A 123 0.56 -19.25 5.16
N PHE A 124 1.55 -19.25 4.25
CA PHE A 124 1.48 -18.61 2.93
C PHE A 124 0.17 -18.89 2.16
N TRP A 125 -0.22 -20.16 2.06
CA TRP A 125 -1.41 -20.57 1.28
C TRP A 125 -2.73 -20.08 1.89
N ILE A 126 -2.88 -20.15 3.21
CA ILE A 126 -4.08 -19.68 3.90
C ILE A 126 -4.16 -18.15 3.82
N VAL A 127 -3.03 -17.46 3.93
CA VAL A 127 -2.99 -15.99 3.87
C VAL A 127 -3.33 -15.49 2.48
N SER A 128 -2.87 -16.14 1.41
CA SER A 128 -3.26 -15.75 0.04
C SER A 128 -4.75 -15.99 -0.24
N ILE A 129 -5.32 -17.09 0.25
CA ILE A 129 -6.77 -17.34 0.11
C ILE A 129 -7.56 -16.36 0.98
N ALA A 130 -7.13 -16.12 2.22
CA ALA A 130 -7.77 -15.17 3.12
C ALA A 130 -7.71 -13.74 2.57
N ASP A 131 -6.59 -13.32 1.99
CA ASP A 131 -6.45 -12.02 1.32
C ASP A 131 -7.43 -11.89 0.15
N ALA A 132 -7.52 -12.92 -0.71
CA ALA A 132 -8.50 -12.93 -1.81
C ALA A 132 -9.95 -12.85 -1.30
N VAL A 133 -10.29 -13.58 -0.24
CA VAL A 133 -11.63 -13.55 0.38
C VAL A 133 -11.91 -12.18 1.01
N VAL A 134 -10.98 -11.65 1.80
CA VAL A 134 -11.08 -10.32 2.42
C VAL A 134 -11.23 -9.27 1.34
N GLN A 135 -10.53 -9.41 0.23
CA GLN A 135 -10.58 -8.48 -0.88
C GLN A 135 -11.93 -8.52 -1.61
N VAL A 136 -12.51 -9.71 -1.84
CA VAL A 136 -13.86 -9.85 -2.39
C VAL A 136 -14.92 -9.29 -1.43
N LEU A 137 -14.79 -9.60 -0.14
CA LEU A 137 -15.69 -9.05 0.89
C LEU A 137 -15.55 -7.53 0.97
N ALA A 138 -14.34 -6.99 0.96
CA ALA A 138 -14.11 -5.56 0.98
C ALA A 138 -14.68 -4.90 -0.28
N PHE A 139 -14.54 -5.51 -1.45
CA PHE A 139 -15.15 -4.99 -2.68
C PHE A 139 -16.68 -4.90 -2.58
N CYS A 140 -17.33 -5.90 -1.97
CA CYS A 140 -18.79 -5.94 -1.84
C CYS A 140 -19.33 -5.09 -0.68
N PHE A 141 -18.63 -5.02 0.45
CA PHE A 141 -19.16 -4.48 1.72
C PHE A 141 -18.50 -3.18 2.17
N LEU A 142 -17.33 -2.81 1.64
CA LEU A 142 -16.62 -1.62 2.10
C LEU A 142 -17.28 -0.37 1.52
N ASN A 143 -17.99 0.35 2.38
CA ASN A 143 -18.56 1.64 2.06
C ASN A 143 -17.50 2.73 2.22
N GLU A 144 -17.61 3.79 1.42
CA GLU A 144 -16.72 4.94 1.49
C GLU A 144 -16.63 5.48 2.93
N THR A 145 -15.41 5.65 3.42
CA THR A 145 -15.11 6.11 4.77
C THR A 145 -14.74 7.60 4.80
N TYR A 146 -14.40 8.18 3.65
CA TYR A 146 -13.99 9.57 3.55
C TYR A 146 -15.19 10.54 3.65
N ALA A 147 -15.28 11.26 4.77
CA ALA A 147 -16.41 12.16 5.07
C ALA A 147 -16.73 13.19 3.96
N PRO A 148 -15.74 13.87 3.32
CA PRO A 148 -16.02 14.80 2.23
C PRO A 148 -16.66 14.13 1.00
N ALA A 149 -16.24 12.90 0.65
CA ALA A 149 -16.82 12.16 -0.47
C ALA A 149 -18.27 11.72 -0.19
N ILE A 150 -18.55 11.27 1.03
CA ILE A 150 -19.90 10.89 1.47
C ILE A 150 -20.85 12.10 1.41
N LEU A 151 -20.41 13.24 1.94
CA LEU A 151 -21.19 14.47 1.95
C LEU A 151 -21.40 15.03 0.54
N ALA A 152 -20.41 14.92 -0.35
CA ALA A 152 -20.56 15.27 -1.76
C ALA A 152 -21.61 14.41 -2.46
N LYS A 153 -21.62 13.08 -2.21
CA LYS A 153 -22.64 12.17 -2.76
C LYS A 153 -24.04 12.49 -2.23
N LYS A 154 -24.17 12.75 -0.93
CA LYS A 154 -25.44 13.12 -0.29
C LYS A 154 -25.98 14.45 -0.82
N ARG A 155 -25.13 15.46 -0.95
CA ARG A 155 -25.48 16.75 -1.57
C ARG A 155 -25.97 16.57 -3.00
N ARG A 156 -25.26 15.81 -3.85
CA ARG A 156 -25.70 15.55 -5.24
C ARG A 156 -27.07 14.88 -5.31
N LYS A 157 -27.34 13.96 -4.37
CA LYS A 157 -28.66 13.31 -4.26
C LYS A 157 -29.74 14.32 -3.86
N LEU A 158 -29.48 15.12 -2.82
CA LEU A 158 -30.43 16.14 -2.34
C LEU A 158 -30.66 17.25 -3.36
N GLN A 159 -29.64 17.70 -4.10
CA GLN A 159 -29.79 18.66 -5.19
C GLN A 159 -30.73 18.14 -6.29
N LYS A 160 -30.63 16.85 -6.63
CA LYS A 160 -31.53 16.21 -7.61
C LYS A 160 -32.96 16.07 -7.09
N GLU A 161 -33.13 15.77 -5.81
CA GLU A 161 -34.47 15.57 -5.19
C GLU A 161 -35.19 16.89 -4.93
N THR A 162 -34.47 17.95 -4.55
CA THR A 162 -35.06 19.25 -4.17
C THR A 162 -34.98 20.32 -5.27
N GLY A 163 -34.18 20.11 -6.31
CA GLY A 163 -33.90 21.13 -7.33
C GLY A 163 -33.10 22.33 -6.81
N ASN A 164 -32.66 22.31 -5.54
CA ASN A 164 -31.99 23.43 -4.91
C ASN A 164 -30.46 23.38 -5.11
N ASN A 165 -29.95 24.19 -6.03
CA ASN A 165 -28.51 24.29 -6.33
C ASN A 165 -27.69 25.04 -5.26
N GLN A 166 -28.31 25.62 -4.23
CA GLN A 166 -27.61 26.32 -3.13
C GLN A 166 -27.13 25.38 -2.01
N LEU A 167 -27.31 24.07 -2.15
CA LEU A 167 -26.79 23.11 -1.20
C LEU A 167 -25.26 23.02 -1.31
N HIS A 168 -24.57 23.53 -0.29
CA HIS A 168 -23.12 23.48 -0.16
C HIS A 168 -22.73 22.68 1.08
N THR A 169 -21.60 21.97 1.00
CA THR A 169 -20.96 21.32 2.15
C THR A 169 -19.88 22.24 2.72
N GLU A 170 -19.52 22.08 3.99
CA GLU A 170 -18.38 22.80 4.61
C GLU A 170 -17.06 22.62 3.83
N TYR A 171 -16.98 21.54 3.04
CA TYR A 171 -15.85 21.19 2.19
C TYR A 171 -15.92 21.80 0.77
N ASP A 172 -17.02 22.45 0.37
CA ASP A 172 -17.17 23.13 -0.92
C ASP A 172 -16.69 24.57 -0.85
N THR A 173 -15.37 24.75 -0.85
CA THR A 173 -14.78 26.08 -1.09
C THR A 173 -14.74 26.36 -2.60
N PRO A 174 -15.20 27.52 -3.09
CA PRO A 174 -15.34 27.84 -4.52
C PRO A 174 -14.02 27.91 -5.31
N GLU A 175 -12.86 27.85 -4.65
CA GLU A 175 -11.52 27.95 -5.26
C GLU A 175 -10.82 26.60 -5.47
N ARG A 176 -11.49 25.47 -5.22
CA ARG A 176 -10.87 24.13 -5.29
C ARG A 176 -10.67 23.64 -6.73
N SER A 177 -9.55 24.00 -7.34
CA SER A 177 -9.06 23.28 -8.52
C SER A 177 -8.42 21.95 -8.08
N VAL A 178 -8.91 20.83 -8.62
CA VAL A 178 -8.40 19.46 -8.37
C VAL A 178 -6.87 19.39 -8.58
N SER A 179 -6.36 20.13 -9.57
CA SER A 179 -4.92 20.21 -9.84
C SER A 179 -4.15 20.99 -8.77
N GLN A 180 -4.74 22.05 -8.20
CA GLN A 180 -4.14 22.82 -7.11
C GLN A 180 -4.12 22.03 -5.80
N GLU A 181 -5.19 21.29 -5.48
CA GLU A 181 -5.24 20.40 -4.32
C GLU A 181 -4.23 19.26 -4.46
N LEU A 182 -4.17 18.61 -5.63
CA LEU A 182 -3.20 17.56 -5.92
C LEU A 182 -1.76 18.07 -5.76
N ARG A 183 -1.45 19.24 -6.36
CA ARG A 183 -0.13 19.88 -6.26
C ARG A 183 0.22 20.22 -4.81
N MET A 184 -0.73 20.76 -4.06
CA MET A 184 -0.51 21.11 -2.66
C MET A 184 -0.27 19.86 -1.82
N ASN A 185 -1.06 18.81 -2.01
CA ASN A 185 -0.90 17.54 -1.29
C ASN A 185 0.37 16.78 -1.69
N LEU A 186 0.86 16.92 -2.92
CA LEU A 186 2.15 16.36 -3.35
C LEU A 186 3.34 17.11 -2.75
N ILE A 187 3.28 18.43 -2.62
CA ILE A 187 4.38 19.25 -2.10
C ILE A 187 4.45 19.22 -0.56
N ARG A 188 3.31 19.02 0.12
CA ARG A 188 3.20 18.99 1.59
C ARG A 188 4.19 18.00 2.25
N PRO A 189 4.28 16.71 1.84
CA PRO A 189 5.24 15.77 2.41
C PRO A 189 6.70 16.22 2.29
N PHE A 190 7.11 16.76 1.14
CA PHE A 190 8.48 17.24 0.95
C PHE A 190 8.77 18.45 1.83
N ARG A 191 7.85 19.41 1.90
CA ARG A 191 8.01 20.58 2.77
C ARG A 191 8.11 20.17 4.25
N MET A 192 7.30 19.21 4.68
CA MET A 192 7.34 18.66 6.04
C MET A 192 8.66 17.93 6.31
N LEU A 193 9.10 17.09 5.38
CA LEU A 193 10.35 16.33 5.49
C LEU A 193 11.57 17.25 5.64
N PHE A 194 11.71 18.29 4.81
CA PHE A 194 12.88 19.17 4.86
C PHE A 194 12.83 20.22 5.98
N ARG A 195 11.64 20.55 6.51
CA ARG A 195 11.47 21.65 7.47
C ARG A 195 11.25 21.20 8.91
N GLN A 196 10.86 19.95 9.15
CA GLN A 196 10.55 19.44 10.49
C GLN A 196 11.53 18.33 10.92
N PRO A 197 12.43 18.60 11.90
CA PRO A 197 13.46 17.62 12.31
C PRO A 197 12.87 16.36 12.96
N ALA A 198 11.73 16.47 13.63
CA ALA A 198 11.03 15.30 14.20
C ALA A 198 10.62 14.28 13.12
N ILE A 199 10.17 14.77 11.95
CA ILE A 199 9.80 13.91 10.82
C ILE A 199 11.04 13.28 10.20
N GLN A 200 12.17 14.00 10.13
CA GLN A 200 13.43 13.45 9.64
C GLN A 200 13.93 12.30 10.51
N ALA A 201 13.91 12.48 11.84
CA ALA A 201 14.28 11.43 12.79
C ALA A 201 13.40 10.17 12.64
N LEU A 202 12.08 10.37 12.52
CA LEU A 202 11.14 9.27 12.32
C LEU A 202 11.31 8.60 10.95
N ALA A 203 11.59 9.37 9.89
CA ALA A 203 11.85 8.85 8.55
C ALA A 203 13.12 8.01 8.50
N LEU A 204 14.20 8.46 9.16
CA LEU A 204 15.44 7.70 9.31
C LEU A 204 15.21 6.41 10.11
N TYR A 205 14.45 6.49 11.20
CA TYR A 205 14.07 5.32 12.00
C TYR A 205 13.27 4.30 11.18
N ARG A 206 12.26 4.75 10.42
CA ARG A 206 11.47 3.88 9.53
C ARG A 206 12.32 3.31 8.38
N GLY A 207 13.23 4.11 7.83
CA GLY A 207 14.18 3.68 6.80
C GLY A 207 15.15 2.61 7.29
N TYR A 208 15.51 2.61 8.58
CA TYR A 208 16.28 1.53 9.21
C TYR A 208 15.42 0.29 9.54
N GLN A 209 14.18 0.49 9.96
CA GLN A 209 13.27 -0.59 10.34
C GLN A 209 12.80 -1.48 9.19
N VAL A 210 12.65 -0.98 7.96
CA VAL A 210 12.13 -1.78 6.84
C VAL A 210 13.16 -2.79 6.27
N PRO A 211 14.44 -2.42 6.04
CA PRO A 211 15.45 -3.35 5.55
C PRO A 211 15.92 -4.38 6.60
N LEU A 212 15.93 -4.03 7.89
CA LEU A 212 16.52 -4.89 8.93
C LEU A 212 15.79 -6.24 9.11
N PRO A 213 14.44 -6.32 9.16
CA PRO A 213 13.69 -7.58 9.18
C PRO A 213 13.85 -8.37 7.88
N ALA A 214 13.96 -7.69 6.72
CA ALA A 214 14.17 -8.38 5.45
C ALA A 214 15.55 -9.05 5.40
N LEU A 215 16.59 -8.36 5.87
CA LEU A 215 17.96 -8.90 5.95
C LEU A 215 18.09 -10.03 6.99
N THR A 216 17.49 -9.86 8.17
CA THR A 216 17.49 -10.91 9.20
C THR A 216 16.67 -12.11 8.77
N PHE A 217 15.50 -11.92 8.15
CA PHE A 217 14.71 -13.03 7.62
C PHE A 217 15.45 -13.78 6.50
N CYS A 218 16.10 -13.08 5.55
CA CYS A 218 16.95 -13.73 4.55
C CYS A 218 18.10 -14.54 5.17
N ARG A 219 18.63 -14.12 6.32
CA ARG A 219 19.71 -14.83 7.02
C ARG A 219 19.22 -15.99 7.88
N GLN A 220 18.02 -15.88 8.47
CA GLN A 220 17.41 -16.93 9.31
C GLN A 220 16.70 -18.01 8.48
N TRP A 221 16.19 -17.69 7.29
CA TRP A 221 15.41 -18.62 6.48
C TRP A 221 16.17 -19.90 6.07
N PRO A 222 17.45 -19.85 5.64
CA PRO A 222 18.22 -21.05 5.34
C PRO A 222 18.39 -21.98 6.56
N LEU A 223 18.48 -21.40 7.77
CA LEU A 223 18.59 -22.12 9.03
C LEU A 223 17.25 -22.73 9.47
N ALA A 224 16.13 -22.08 9.17
CA ALA A 224 14.80 -22.62 9.43
C ALA A 224 14.41 -23.72 8.42
N ALA A 225 14.79 -23.56 7.15
CA ALA A 225 14.52 -24.52 6.09
C ALA A 225 15.27 -25.86 6.31
N SER A 226 16.48 -25.83 6.86
CA SER A 226 17.24 -27.06 7.17
C SER A 226 16.61 -27.88 8.31
N HIS A 227 15.93 -27.24 9.26
CA HIS A 227 15.19 -27.91 10.34
C HIS A 227 13.82 -28.45 9.90
N ILE A 228 13.19 -27.85 8.89
CA ILE A 228 11.91 -28.31 8.34
C ILE A 228 12.09 -29.49 7.36
N LEU A 229 13.22 -29.56 6.66
CA LEU A 229 13.53 -30.67 5.74
C LEU A 229 14.16 -31.90 6.44
N THR A 230 14.39 -31.84 7.75
CA THR A 230 14.93 -32.95 8.56
C THR A 230 13.89 -33.61 9.47
N VAL A 231 12.60 -33.25 9.34
CA VAL A 231 11.44 -33.92 9.96
C VAL A 231 10.55 -34.45 8.85
#